data_AF-A0A0F9BEH6-F1
#
_entry.id   AF-A0A0F9BEH6-F1
#
_cell.length_a   1.000
_cell.length_b   1.000
_cell.length_c   1.000
_cell.angle_alpha   90.00
_cell.angle_beta   90.00
_cell.angle_gamma   90.00
#
_symmetry.space_group_name_H-M   'P 1'
#
loop_
_entity.id
_entity.type
_entity.pdbx_description
1 polymer ?
#
loop_
_entity_poly.entity_id
_entity_poly.type
_entity_poly.pdbx_seq_one_letter_code
_entity_poly.pdbx_strand_id
1 'polypeptide(L)' 'MKYQMHQQNKENRSETIFISDAEFNCDDKGYKVWVKNVIQIHPLPDGFEWLCCNKKSKYFVEQSENADGK' A
#
# COMPACT_ATOMS: atom_id res chain seq x y z
N MET A 1 8.33 8.86 4.02
CA MET A 1 8.50 7.49 3.47
C MET A 1 7.32 7.18 2.56
N LYS A 2 7.55 6.53 1.41
CA LYS A 2 6.47 5.95 0.60
C LYS A 2 5.85 4.73 1.31
N TYR A 3 4.55 4.60 1.17
CA TYR A 3 3.75 3.52 1.73
C TYR A 3 3.04 2.76 0.62
N GLN A 4 2.76 1.49 0.85
CA GLN A 4 2.01 0.61 -0.02
C GLN A 4 0.87 -0.01 0.79
N MET A 5 -0.30 -0.05 0.18
CA MET A 5 -1.47 -0.75 0.71
C MET A 5 -1.65 -2.04 -0.08
N HIS A 6 -1.70 -3.15 0.64
CA HIS A 6 -1.91 -4.47 0.08
C HIS A 6 -3.15 -5.11 0.67
N GLN A 7 -3.86 -5.89 -0.12
CA GLN A 7 -4.86 -6.82 0.36
C GLN A 7 -4.20 -8.19 0.49
N GLN A 8 -4.26 -8.79 1.68
CA GLN A 8 -3.68 -10.09 1.95
C GLN A 8 -4.77 -11.09 2.31
N ASN A 9 -4.74 -12.28 1.70
CA ASN A 9 -5.66 -13.37 2.05
C ASN A 9 -5.07 -14.27 3.16
N LYS A 10 -5.89 -15.20 3.66
CA LYS A 10 -5.48 -16.20 4.69
C LYS A 10 -4.37 -17.15 4.25
N GLU A 11 -4.08 -17.24 2.95
CA GLU A 11 -2.97 -18.03 2.40
C GLU A 11 -1.67 -17.21 2.27
N ASN A 12 -1.62 -16.02 2.89
CA ASN A 12 -0.53 -15.05 2.81
C ASN A 12 -0.24 -14.52 1.40
N ARG A 13 -1.17 -14.67 0.44
CA ARG A 13 -1.04 -14.03 -0.87
C ARG A 13 -1.44 -12.56 -0.73
N SER A 14 -0.50 -11.66 -1.06
CA SER A 14 -0.69 -10.22 -0.99
C SER A 14 -0.69 -9.60 -2.38
N GLU A 15 -1.67 -8.76 -2.66
CA GLU A 15 -1.74 -7.94 -3.87
C GLU A 15 -1.54 -6.48 -3.51
N THR A 16 -0.64 -5.78 -4.21
CA THR A 16 -0.45 -4.33 -4.05
C THR A 16 -1.60 -3.60 -4.73
N ILE A 17 -2.39 -2.87 -3.95
CA ILE A 17 -3.53 -2.11 -4.45
C ILE A 17 -3.15 -0.67 -4.77
N PHE A 18 -2.37 -0.05 -3.88
CA PHE A 18 -2.04 1.36 -4.04
C PHE A 18 -0.66 1.68 -3.45
N ILE A 19 0.06 2.58 -4.11
CA ILE A 19 1.34 3.11 -3.66
C ILE A 19 1.14 4.60 -3.40
N SER A 20 1.59 5.09 -2.25
CA SER A 20 1.54 6.52 -1.99
C SER A 20 2.53 7.25 -2.88
N ASP A 21 2.03 8.23 -3.64
CA ASP A 21 2.89 9.16 -4.38
C ASP A 21 3.64 10.10 -3.44
N ALA A 22 3.01 10.43 -2.31
CA ALA A 22 3.59 11.27 -1.27
C ALA A 22 4.35 10.45 -0.22
N GLU A 23 5.36 11.10 0.35
CA GLU A 23 6.07 10.60 1.51
C GLU A 23 5.38 11.05 2.79
N PHE A 24 4.99 10.09 3.64
CA PHE A 24 4.37 10.37 4.93
C PHE A 24 5.26 9.92 6.10
N ASN A 25 4.90 10.40 7.30
CA ASN A 25 5.25 9.77 8.57
C ASN A 25 4.02 9.01 9.10
N CYS A 26 4.20 7.93 9.85
CA CYS A 26 3.10 7.07 10.33
C CYS A 26 2.07 7.84 11.18
N ASP A 27 2.53 8.82 11.96
CA ASP A 27 1.69 9.65 12.81
C ASP A 27 1.06 10.85 12.09
N ASP A 28 1.37 11.04 10.80
CA ASP A 28 0.87 12.14 10.02
C ASP A 28 -0.64 12.00 9.78
N LYS A 29 -1.36 13.13 9.91
CA LYS A 29 -2.77 13.21 9.52
C LYS A 29 -2.95 12.84 8.05
N GLY A 30 -2.01 13.22 7.19
CA GLY A 30 -1.98 12.88 5.76
C GLY A 30 -1.96 11.37 5.53
N TYR A 31 -1.17 10.61 6.29
CA TYR A 31 -1.16 9.15 6.21
C TYR A 31 -2.53 8.56 6.54
N LYS A 32 -3.15 9.00 7.65
CA LYS A 32 -4.47 8.50 8.07
C LYS A 32 -5.56 8.81 7.05
N VAL A 33 -5.53 10.00 6.45
CA VAL A 33 -6.47 10.38 5.39
C VAL A 33 -6.22 9.55 4.14
N TRP A 34 -4.96 9.38 3.73
CA TRP A 34 -4.60 8.56 2.58
C TRP A 34 -5.09 7.11 2.74
N VAL A 35 -4.82 6.45 3.87
CA VAL A 35 -5.32 5.10 4.14
C VAL A 35 -6.85 5.05 4.05
N LYS A 36 -7.55 6.02 4.66
CA LYS A 36 -9.02 6.10 4.59
C LYS A 36 -9.55 6.21 3.16
N ASN A 37 -8.90 7.00 2.32
CA ASN A 37 -9.30 7.14 0.92
C ASN A 37 -9.09 5.83 0.15
N VAL A 38 -7.95 5.15 0.35
CA VAL A 38 -7.67 3.86 -0.30
C VAL A 38 -8.72 2.81 0.09
N ILE A 39 -9.02 2.66 1.38
CA ILE A 39 -10.01 1.65 1.83
C ILE A 39 -11.45 1.96 1.38
N GLN A 40 -11.77 3.23 1.10
CA GLN A 40 -13.08 3.62 0.58
C GLN A 40 -13.24 3.28 -0.90
N ILE A 41 -12.17 3.44 -1.69
CA ILE A 41 -12.18 3.20 -3.13
C ILE A 41 -12.01 1.71 -3.44
N HIS A 42 -11.23 1.00 -2.61
CA HIS A 42 -10.93 -0.41 -2.77
C HIS A 42 -11.52 -1.18 -1.59
N PRO A 43 -12.79 -1.60 -1.62
CA PRO A 43 -13.34 -2.40 -0.54
C PRO A 43 -12.56 -3.71 -0.38
N LEU A 44 -12.46 -4.19 0.86
CA LEU A 44 -11.76 -5.41 1.20
C LEU A 44 -12.62 -6.63 0.81
N PRO A 45 -12.12 -7.58 0.01
CA PRO A 45 -12.84 -8.81 -0.27
C PRO A 45 -13.00 -9.69 0.97
N ASP A 46 -13.99 -10.57 0.98
CA ASP A 46 -14.24 -11.48 2.09
C ASP A 46 -13.01 -12.35 2.40
N GLY A 47 -12.61 -12.36 3.68
CA GLY A 47 -11.47 -13.15 4.15
C GLY A 47 -10.10 -12.56 3.83
N PHE A 48 -10.05 -11.30 3.37
CA PHE A 48 -8.80 -10.54 3.23
C PHE A 48 -8.59 -9.60 4.41
N GLU A 49 -7.37 -9.14 4.57
CA GLU A 49 -6.95 -8.10 5.52
C GLU A 49 -6.11 -7.03 4.83
N TRP A 50 -6.11 -5.82 5.39
CA TRP A 50 -5.26 -4.73 4.92
C TRP A 50 -3.87 -4.83 5.54
N LEU A 51 -2.86 -4.86 4.69
CA LEU A 51 -1.47 -4.74 5.08
C LEU A 51 -0.91 -3.42 4.56
N CYS A 52 -0.39 -2.57 5.45
CA CYS A 52 0.29 -1.34 5.07
C CYS A 52 1.80 -1.50 5.26
N CYS A 53 2.56 -1.35 4.17
CA CYS A 53 4.01 -1.52 4.16
C CYS A 53 4.71 -0.21 3.78
N ASN A 54 5.96 -0.04 4.22
CA ASN A 54 6.87 0.98 3.72
C ASN A 54 8.20 0.32 3.36
N LYS A 55 9.16 1.08 2.82
CA LYS A 55 10.48 0.56 2.40
C LYS A 55 11.29 -0.24 3.43
N LYS A 56 10.91 -0.24 4.71
CA LYS A 56 11.53 -1.08 5.75
C LYS A 56 10.87 -2.46 5.90
N SER A 57 9.70 -2.66 5.32
CA SER A 57 8.98 -3.93 5.32
C SER A 57 9.56 -4.86 4.27
N LYS A 58 9.73 -6.14 4.62
CA LYS A 58 10.12 -7.20 3.66
C LYS A 58 9.07 -7.44 2.56
N TYR A 59 7.85 -6.94 2.75
CA TYR A 59 6.74 -7.06 1.79
C TYR A 59 6.61 -5.81 0.91
N PHE A 60 7.43 -4.78 1.13
CA PHE A 60 7.46 -3.63 0.25
C PHE A 60 8.01 -4.05 -1.10
N VAL A 61 7.18 -3.96 -2.12
CA VAL A 61 7.58 -4.27 -3.48
C VAL A 61 8.23 -3.00 -4.03
N GLU A 62 9.56 -2.99 -4.11
CA GLU A 62 10.27 -1.93 -4.80
C GLU A 62 9.89 -2.03 -6.28
N GLN A 63 8.98 -1.16 -6.73
CA GLN A 63 8.71 -1.05 -8.16
C GLN A 63 9.95 -0.45 -8.78
N SER A 64 10.67 -1.24 -9.57
CA SER A 64 11.76 -0.73 -10.39
C SER A 64 11.17 0.35 -11.29
N GLU A 65 11.71 1.58 -11.19
CA GLU A 65 11.46 2.63 -12.18
C GLU A 65 12.02 2.16 -13.53
N ASN A 66 11.26 1.34 -14.26
CA ASN A 66 11.58 0.93 -15.61
C ASN A 66 10.34 1.08 -16.48
N ALA A 67 10.06 2.33 -16.84
CA ALA A 67 9.57 2.69 -18.16
C ALA A 67 9.84 4.18 -18.43
N ASP A 68 11.11 4.61 -18.37
CA ASP A 68 11.51 5.70 -19.26
C ASP A 68 11.76 5.05 -20.62
N GLY A 69 10.85 5.27 -21.56
CA GLY A 69 10.75 4.47 -22.77
C GLY A 69 9.93 5.12 -23.87
N LYS A 70 10.31 6.36 -24.25
CA LYS A 70 10.07 7.02 -25.55
C LYS A 70 8.64 7.34 -26.00
#